data_AF-A0A069D077-F1
#
_entry.id   AF-A0A069D077-F1
#
_cell.length_a   1.000
_cell.length_b   1.000
_cell.length_c   1.000
_cell.angle_alpha   90.00
_cell.angle_beta   90.00
_cell.angle_gamma   90.00
#
_symmetry.space_group_name_H-M   'P 1'
#
loop_
_entity.id
_entity.type
_entity.pdbx_description
1 polymer ?
#
loop_
_entity_poly.entity_id
_entity_poly.type
_entity_poly.pdbx_seq_one_letter_code
_entity_poly.pdbx_strand_id
1 'polypeptide(L)'
;MEFNPDTVRNEMVDFWAVATSPVAVNKFFHTVLSGWVLGAIFVVGVSAWFLLKKRHKEFALQSIKIGAIFGLVSTLLSAWTGDGSGYQVAKTQPMKLAAMEGYYEGREGAGLVAVGLLNPDKEKYNDGKDPFIFRVEIPQMLSLLAKRELNAFVPGVKDIIEGGYVQKDGTVALSAAEKIERGKKAIAALASYRSAKKEGNTATADSAYVTLQENMAYFGYGYIKDVHHLVPNVPITFYAFRIMVMLGFYFILFFAVVLFLVYKDKLAEMKWMHWIALLTIPLGYIAAEAGG
;
A
#
# COMPACT_ATOMS: atom_id res chain seq x y z
N MET A 1 -20.48 7.01 4.86
CA MET A 1 -20.55 7.70 6.18
C MET A 1 -20.84 9.15 5.90
N GLU A 2 -21.58 9.80 6.78
CA GLU A 2 -21.89 11.22 6.70
C GLU A 2 -21.56 11.88 8.04
N PHE A 3 -21.05 13.11 8.02
CA PHE A 3 -20.71 13.81 9.24
C PHE A 3 -21.95 14.46 9.85
N ASN A 4 -22.27 14.07 11.08
CA ASN A 4 -23.35 14.70 11.85
C ASN A 4 -22.76 15.81 12.73
N PRO A 5 -23.09 17.10 12.48
CA PRO A 5 -22.54 18.22 13.23
C PRO A 5 -23.13 18.37 14.64
N ASP A 6 -24.28 17.73 14.92
CA ASP A 6 -24.91 17.76 16.25
C ASP A 6 -24.19 16.84 17.23
N THR A 7 -23.84 15.65 16.76
CA THR A 7 -23.11 14.64 17.53
C THR A 7 -21.60 14.71 17.33
N VAL A 8 -21.13 15.55 16.39
CA VAL A 8 -19.72 15.78 16.06
C VAL A 8 -18.98 14.48 15.71
N ARG A 9 -19.65 13.60 14.95
CA ARG A 9 -19.08 12.31 14.54
C ARG A 9 -19.57 11.91 13.16
N ASN A 10 -18.81 11.05 12.50
CA ASN A 10 -19.24 10.40 11.27
C ASN A 10 -20.21 9.26 11.62
N GLU A 11 -21.40 9.29 11.04
CA GLU A 11 -22.44 8.28 11.22
C GLU A 11 -22.55 7.42 9.95
N MET A 12 -22.85 6.14 10.14
CA MET A 12 -22.96 5.18 9.04
C MET A 12 -24.32 5.36 8.34
N VAL A 13 -24.28 5.73 7.07
CA VAL A 13 -25.49 5.91 6.24
C VAL A 13 -25.77 4.71 5.33
N ASP A 14 -24.73 3.93 5.01
CA ASP A 14 -24.83 2.71 4.21
C ASP A 14 -23.75 1.72 4.68
N PHE A 15 -24.20 0.60 5.23
CA PHE A 15 -23.32 -0.46 5.71
C PHE A 15 -22.63 -1.20 4.55
N TRP A 16 -23.37 -1.52 3.49
CA TRP A 16 -22.87 -2.33 2.39
C TRP A 16 -21.84 -1.58 1.56
N ALA A 17 -22.01 -0.27 1.36
CA ALA A 17 -21.01 0.58 0.71
C ALA A 17 -19.65 0.56 1.44
N VAL A 18 -19.66 0.48 2.78
CA VAL A 18 -18.43 0.37 3.58
C VAL A 18 -17.84 -1.03 3.51
N ALA A 19 -18.67 -2.05 3.76
CA ALA A 19 -18.25 -3.45 3.82
C ALA A 19 -17.70 -3.98 2.47
N THR A 20 -18.29 -3.54 1.36
CA THR A 20 -17.91 -3.99 0.01
C THR A 20 -17.03 -2.97 -0.74
N SER A 21 -16.46 -2.00 -0.03
CA SER A 21 -15.58 -1.00 -0.66
C SER A 21 -14.38 -1.68 -1.34
N PRO A 22 -13.95 -1.22 -2.53
CA PRO A 22 -12.85 -1.84 -3.28
C PRO A 22 -11.55 -1.96 -2.48
N VAL A 23 -11.29 -0.99 -1.58
CA VAL A 23 -10.13 -1.01 -0.68
C VAL A 23 -10.26 -2.13 0.35
N ALA A 24 -11.43 -2.31 0.97
CA ALA A 24 -11.66 -3.38 1.94
C ALA A 24 -11.55 -4.76 1.30
N VAL A 25 -12.18 -4.95 0.13
CA VAL A 25 -12.16 -6.23 -0.61
C VAL A 25 -10.74 -6.61 -1.00
N ASN A 26 -9.98 -5.70 -1.62
CA ASN A 26 -8.59 -5.99 -2.02
C ASN A 26 -7.70 -6.28 -0.81
N LYS A 27 -7.81 -5.49 0.27
CA LYS A 27 -7.04 -5.74 1.50
C LYS A 27 -7.38 -7.09 2.12
N PHE A 28 -8.65 -7.43 2.22
CA PHE A 28 -9.10 -8.72 2.77
C PHE A 28 -8.45 -9.89 2.02
N PHE A 29 -8.59 -9.94 0.69
CA PHE A 29 -8.01 -11.02 -0.09
C PHE A 29 -6.49 -11.03 -0.01
N HIS A 30 -5.83 -9.88 -0.14
CA HIS A 30 -4.38 -9.81 -0.09
C HIS A 30 -3.81 -10.28 1.26
N THR A 31 -4.41 -9.87 2.38
CA THR A 31 -3.98 -10.31 3.72
C THR A 31 -4.26 -11.79 3.97
N VAL A 32 -5.44 -12.30 3.59
CA VAL A 32 -5.78 -13.73 3.77
C VAL A 32 -4.87 -14.62 2.94
N LEU A 33 -4.65 -14.29 1.67
CA LEU A 33 -3.76 -15.03 0.78
C LEU A 33 -2.31 -15.00 1.28
N SER A 34 -1.84 -13.86 1.79
CA SER A 34 -0.51 -13.78 2.42
C SER A 34 -0.40 -14.68 3.66
N GLY A 35 -1.47 -14.82 4.45
CA GLY A 35 -1.54 -15.81 5.53
C GLY A 35 -1.44 -17.26 5.04
N TRP A 36 -2.07 -17.57 3.90
CA TRP A 36 -1.97 -18.90 3.27
C TRP A 36 -0.55 -19.18 2.76
N VAL A 37 0.12 -18.17 2.19
CA VAL A 37 1.53 -18.25 1.80
C VAL A 37 2.41 -18.57 3.00
N LEU A 38 2.23 -17.85 4.12
CA LEU A 38 2.99 -18.09 5.34
C LEU A 38 2.78 -19.53 5.87
N GLY A 39 1.53 -20.01 5.89
CA GLY A 39 1.21 -21.40 6.27
C GLY A 39 1.89 -22.43 5.36
N ALA A 40 1.88 -22.20 4.04
CA ALA A 40 2.56 -23.05 3.08
C ALA A 40 4.09 -23.07 3.26
N ILE A 41 4.71 -21.90 3.47
CA ILE A 41 6.14 -21.77 3.78
C ILE A 41 6.47 -22.58 5.03
N PHE A 42 5.66 -22.46 6.09
CA PHE A 42 5.88 -23.17 7.34
C PHE A 42 5.82 -24.70 7.17
N VAL A 43 4.79 -25.21 6.48
CA VAL A 43 4.66 -26.65 6.18
C VAL A 43 5.86 -27.17 5.39
N VAL A 44 6.26 -26.46 4.33
CA VAL A 44 7.41 -26.84 3.50
C VAL A 44 8.71 -26.79 4.31
N GLY A 45 8.94 -25.74 5.10
CA GLY A 45 10.14 -25.57 5.90
C GLY A 45 10.31 -26.61 7.00
N VAL A 46 9.24 -26.90 7.76
CA VAL A 46 9.27 -27.94 8.81
C VAL A 46 9.44 -29.34 8.21
N SER A 47 8.78 -29.62 7.09
CA SER A 47 8.93 -30.90 6.40
C SER A 47 10.34 -31.07 5.81
N ALA A 48 10.95 -29.99 5.32
CA ALA A 48 12.34 -29.98 4.90
C ALA A 48 13.31 -30.25 6.08
N TRP A 49 12.99 -29.78 7.28
CA TRP A 49 13.74 -30.12 8.48
C TRP A 49 13.67 -31.62 8.82
N PHE A 50 12.51 -32.27 8.65
CA PHE A 50 12.41 -33.72 8.80
C PHE A 50 13.31 -34.47 7.81
N LEU A 51 13.39 -34.00 6.54
CA LEU A 51 14.32 -34.57 5.55
C LEU A 51 15.79 -34.39 5.96
N LEU A 52 16.18 -33.23 6.49
CA LEU A 52 17.54 -33.01 7.03
C LEU A 52 17.88 -33.95 8.18
N LYS A 53 16.90 -34.24 9.06
CA LYS A 53 17.05 -35.17 10.17
C LYS A 53 16.88 -36.64 9.78
N LYS A 54 16.64 -36.93 8.49
CA LYS A 54 16.36 -38.28 7.97
C LYS A 54 15.18 -38.96 8.68
N ARG A 55 14.14 -38.19 9.01
CA ARG A 55 12.94 -38.66 9.71
C ARG A 55 11.72 -38.62 8.78
N HIS A 56 10.85 -39.61 8.89
CA HIS A 56 9.53 -39.65 8.23
C HIS A 56 9.56 -39.19 6.76
N LYS A 57 10.49 -39.74 5.96
CA LYS A 57 10.80 -39.26 4.60
C LYS A 57 9.56 -39.13 3.71
N GLU A 58 8.74 -40.18 3.67
CA GLU A 58 7.54 -40.21 2.83
C GLU A 58 6.53 -39.16 3.24
N PHE A 59 6.22 -39.07 4.54
CA PHE A 59 5.36 -38.05 5.10
C PHE A 59 5.85 -36.63 4.77
N ALA A 60 7.15 -36.37 4.95
CA ALA A 60 7.74 -35.07 4.67
C ALA A 60 7.65 -34.70 3.19
N LEU A 61 7.91 -35.64 2.26
CA LEU A 61 7.81 -35.38 0.82
C LEU A 61 6.37 -35.09 0.39
N GLN A 62 5.38 -35.84 0.89
CA GLN A 62 3.97 -35.58 0.60
C GLN A 62 3.53 -34.22 1.14
N SER A 63 3.96 -33.88 2.37
CA SER A 63 3.66 -32.59 3.00
C SER A 63 4.26 -31.43 2.22
N ILE A 64 5.52 -31.55 1.76
CA ILE A 64 6.15 -30.55 0.90
C ILE A 64 5.41 -30.40 -0.41
N LYS A 65 5.01 -31.49 -1.06
CA LYS A 65 4.30 -31.45 -2.33
C LYS A 65 2.99 -30.66 -2.21
N ILE A 66 2.16 -30.99 -1.22
CA ILE A 66 0.88 -30.31 -1.01
C ILE A 66 1.11 -28.84 -0.61
N GLY A 67 2.02 -28.60 0.33
CA GLY A 67 2.37 -27.25 0.79
C GLY A 67 2.88 -26.37 -0.35
N ALA A 68 3.71 -26.91 -1.25
CA ALA A 68 4.26 -26.15 -2.36
C ALA A 68 3.24 -25.87 -3.47
N ILE A 69 2.31 -26.78 -3.77
CA ILE A 69 1.21 -26.51 -4.71
C ILE A 69 0.34 -25.38 -4.16
N PHE A 70 -0.11 -25.53 -2.90
CA PHE A 70 -0.97 -24.53 -2.26
C PHE A 70 -0.26 -23.18 -2.12
N GLY A 71 1.02 -23.19 -1.77
CA GLY A 71 1.86 -21.99 -1.69
C GLY A 71 2.05 -21.30 -3.03
N LEU A 72 2.30 -22.04 -4.12
CA LEU A 72 2.43 -21.45 -5.46
C LEU A 72 1.12 -20.78 -5.91
N VAL A 73 -0.02 -21.45 -5.74
CA VAL A 73 -1.33 -20.86 -6.08
C VAL A 73 -1.60 -19.62 -5.22
N SER A 74 -1.37 -19.71 -3.90
CA SER A 74 -1.61 -18.60 -2.98
C SER A 74 -0.71 -17.39 -3.26
N THR A 75 0.56 -17.60 -3.59
CA THR A 75 1.49 -16.52 -3.94
C THR A 75 1.13 -15.83 -5.25
N LEU A 76 0.70 -16.57 -6.27
CA LEU A 76 0.23 -15.99 -7.54
C LEU A 76 -1.04 -15.15 -7.34
N LEU A 77 -2.00 -15.65 -6.56
CA LEU A 77 -3.20 -14.89 -6.21
C LEU A 77 -2.88 -13.67 -5.33
N SER A 78 -1.93 -13.80 -4.40
CA SER A 78 -1.48 -12.67 -3.57
C SER A 78 -0.82 -11.59 -4.42
N ALA A 79 0.01 -11.96 -5.41
CA ALA A 79 0.60 -11.01 -6.35
C ALA A 79 -0.47 -10.27 -7.18
N TRP A 80 -1.51 -10.98 -7.65
CA TRP A 80 -2.61 -10.36 -8.39
C TRP A 80 -3.42 -9.37 -7.54
N THR A 81 -3.76 -9.75 -6.31
CA THR A 81 -4.46 -8.85 -5.36
C THR A 81 -3.56 -7.70 -4.88
N GLY A 82 -2.24 -7.90 -4.87
CA GLY A 82 -1.24 -6.87 -4.62
C GLY A 82 -1.19 -5.80 -5.70
N ASP A 83 -1.17 -6.19 -6.98
CA ASP A 83 -1.31 -5.28 -8.11
C ASP A 83 -2.64 -4.51 -8.07
N GLY A 84 -3.75 -5.21 -7.76
CA GLY A 84 -5.05 -4.57 -7.51
C GLY A 84 -5.00 -3.54 -6.38
N SER A 85 -4.27 -3.81 -5.30
CA SER A 85 -4.07 -2.89 -4.19
C SER A 85 -3.24 -1.68 -4.59
N GLY A 86 -2.14 -1.85 -5.34
CA GLY A 86 -1.33 -0.76 -5.87
C GLY A 86 -2.13 0.20 -6.74
N TYR A 87 -2.98 -0.33 -7.62
CA TYR A 87 -3.90 0.47 -8.44
C TYR A 87 -4.91 1.27 -7.60
N GLN A 88 -5.43 0.71 -6.51
CA GLN A 88 -6.33 1.46 -5.61
C GLN A 88 -5.61 2.52 -4.79
N VAL A 89 -4.39 2.25 -4.33
CA VAL A 89 -3.54 3.23 -3.64
C VAL A 89 -3.23 4.41 -4.58
N ALA A 90 -2.95 4.16 -5.85
CA ALA A 90 -2.71 5.22 -6.85
C ALA A 90 -3.91 6.18 -7.01
N LYS A 91 -5.13 5.71 -6.76
CA LYS A 91 -6.36 6.52 -6.86
C LYS A 91 -6.70 7.22 -5.55
N THR A 92 -6.62 6.51 -4.44
CA THR A 92 -7.16 6.96 -3.15
C THR A 92 -6.10 7.58 -2.25
N GLN A 93 -4.84 7.19 -2.41
CA GLN A 93 -3.73 7.57 -1.55
C GLN A 93 -2.44 7.78 -2.38
N PRO A 94 -2.43 8.73 -3.34
CA PRO A 94 -1.29 8.93 -4.23
C PRO A 94 0.01 9.27 -3.50
N MET A 95 -0.06 9.92 -2.33
CA MET A 95 1.11 10.20 -1.49
C MET A 95 1.78 8.92 -0.99
N LYS A 96 1.00 7.87 -0.67
CA LYS A 96 1.54 6.58 -0.25
C LYS A 96 2.26 5.89 -1.40
N LEU A 97 1.71 5.93 -2.62
CA LEU A 97 2.37 5.42 -3.81
C LEU A 97 3.68 6.18 -4.11
N ALA A 98 3.63 7.52 -4.05
CA ALA A 98 4.80 8.35 -4.29
C ALA A 98 5.92 8.04 -3.29
N ALA A 99 5.58 7.85 -2.01
CA ALA A 99 6.55 7.44 -0.99
C ALA A 99 7.07 6.01 -1.17
N MET A 100 6.22 5.06 -1.56
CA MET A 100 6.65 3.69 -1.90
C MET A 100 7.70 3.74 -3.01
N GLU A 101 7.51 4.57 -4.03
CA GLU A 101 8.42 4.66 -5.17
C GLU A 101 9.60 5.61 -5.00
N GLY A 102 9.68 6.38 -3.89
CA GLY A 102 10.69 7.44 -3.75
C GLY A 102 10.50 8.53 -4.82
N TYR A 103 9.25 8.77 -5.21
CA TYR A 103 8.87 9.48 -6.42
C TYR A 103 8.45 10.91 -6.10
N TYR A 104 9.39 11.85 -6.25
CA TYR A 104 9.19 13.24 -5.82
C TYR A 104 8.60 14.15 -6.90
N GLU A 105 8.97 13.94 -8.16
CA GLU A 105 8.53 14.79 -9.29
C GLU A 105 7.67 13.98 -10.27
N GLY A 106 6.46 14.46 -10.52
CA GLY A 106 5.50 13.85 -11.43
C GLY A 106 5.93 13.95 -12.89
N ARG A 107 5.67 12.88 -13.65
CA ARG A 107 5.92 12.83 -15.09
C ARG A 107 4.97 11.86 -15.77
N GLU A 108 4.79 12.05 -17.07
CA GLU A 108 4.16 11.06 -17.94
C GLU A 108 5.11 9.90 -18.21
N GLY A 109 4.59 8.68 -18.27
CA GLY A 109 5.42 7.50 -18.51
C GLY A 109 6.40 7.19 -17.38
N ALA A 110 5.97 7.40 -16.13
CA ALA A 110 6.79 7.15 -14.95
C ALA A 110 7.29 5.69 -14.91
N GLY A 111 8.60 5.55 -14.70
CA GLY A 111 9.24 4.25 -14.48
C GLY A 111 9.03 3.72 -13.06
N LEU A 112 9.02 2.39 -12.92
CA LEU A 112 9.02 1.70 -11.63
C LEU A 112 10.47 1.49 -11.18
N VAL A 113 10.82 1.89 -9.95
CA VAL A 113 12.18 1.66 -9.43
C VAL A 113 12.30 0.21 -8.97
N ALA A 114 12.97 -0.62 -9.76
CA ALA A 114 13.17 -2.03 -9.46
C ALA A 114 14.19 -2.24 -8.32
N VAL A 115 15.27 -1.46 -8.35
CA VAL A 115 16.31 -1.42 -7.32
C VAL A 115 16.73 0.04 -7.13
N GLY A 116 16.85 0.50 -5.89
CA GLY A 116 17.32 1.86 -5.63
C GLY A 116 17.90 2.03 -4.23
N LEU A 117 18.88 2.92 -4.13
CA LEU A 117 19.47 3.40 -2.89
C LEU A 117 19.08 4.87 -2.74
N LEU A 118 18.23 5.14 -1.76
CA LEU A 118 17.79 6.51 -1.46
C LEU A 118 18.94 7.33 -0.90
N ASN A 119 18.96 8.61 -1.27
CA ASN A 119 19.88 9.60 -0.77
C ASN A 119 19.49 10.03 0.67
N PRO A 120 20.31 9.76 1.71
CA PRO A 120 20.02 10.17 3.07
C PRO A 120 19.93 11.69 3.24
N ASP A 121 20.60 12.46 2.38
CA ASP A 121 20.58 13.92 2.43
C ASP A 121 19.25 14.51 1.96
N LYS A 122 18.38 13.72 1.32
CA LYS A 122 17.04 14.10 0.86
C LYS A 122 16.07 14.05 2.04
N GLU A 123 15.80 15.20 2.64
CA GLU A 123 14.92 15.30 3.81
C GLU A 123 13.55 15.88 3.46
N LYS A 124 13.50 16.82 2.51
CA LYS A 124 12.29 17.55 2.16
C LYS A 124 11.96 17.37 0.69
N TYR A 125 10.68 17.47 0.34
CA TYR A 125 10.27 17.35 -1.05
C TYR A 125 10.88 18.44 -1.95
N ASN A 126 11.15 19.63 -1.40
CA ASN A 126 11.59 20.83 -2.11
C ASN A 126 13.05 21.27 -1.82
N ASP A 127 13.90 20.38 -1.28
CA ASP A 127 15.30 20.72 -0.99
C ASP A 127 16.24 20.70 -2.21
N GLY A 128 15.72 20.41 -3.41
CA GLY A 128 16.50 20.39 -4.66
C GLY A 128 17.51 19.23 -4.78
N LYS A 129 17.54 18.29 -3.83
CA LYS A 129 18.43 17.13 -3.86
C LYS A 129 17.81 15.97 -4.63
N ASP A 130 18.65 15.22 -5.35
CA ASP A 130 18.24 13.97 -6.00
C ASP A 130 17.83 12.94 -4.94
N PRO A 131 16.64 12.31 -5.05
CA PRO A 131 16.21 11.29 -4.12
C PRO A 131 17.03 10.00 -4.14
N PHE A 132 17.83 9.75 -5.17
CA PHE A 132 18.60 8.51 -5.31
C PHE A 132 20.10 8.77 -5.43
N ILE A 133 20.88 7.97 -4.72
CA ILE A 133 22.32 7.79 -5.02
C ILE A 133 22.46 6.88 -6.24
N PHE A 134 21.60 5.86 -6.32
CA PHE A 134 21.58 4.89 -7.40
C PHE A 134 20.15 4.38 -7.60
N ARG A 135 19.72 4.20 -8.85
CA ARG A 135 18.44 3.56 -9.18
C ARG A 135 18.50 2.83 -10.52
N VAL A 136 17.76 1.74 -10.60
CA VAL A 136 17.43 1.00 -11.82
C VAL A 136 15.93 1.06 -11.99
N GLU A 137 15.47 1.73 -13.04
CA GLU A 137 14.07 1.92 -13.35
C GLU A 137 13.64 1.07 -14.55
N ILE A 138 12.43 0.53 -14.50
CA ILE A 138 11.76 -0.07 -15.65
C ILE A 138 10.85 1.03 -16.24
N PRO A 139 11.16 1.56 -17.44
CA PRO A 139 10.41 2.66 -18.04
C PRO A 139 8.91 2.37 -18.15
N GLN A 140 8.06 3.38 -17.96
CA GLN A 140 6.59 3.33 -18.09
C GLN A 140 5.83 2.34 -17.17
N MET A 141 6.54 1.49 -16.43
CA MET A 141 5.94 0.43 -15.64
C MET A 141 5.12 0.99 -14.46
N LEU A 142 5.55 2.09 -13.83
CA LEU A 142 4.78 2.71 -12.75
C LEU A 142 3.48 3.33 -13.28
N SER A 143 3.51 4.02 -14.42
CA SER A 143 2.29 4.52 -15.08
C SER A 143 1.33 3.38 -15.43
N LEU A 144 1.84 2.26 -15.96
CA LEU A 144 1.03 1.08 -16.27
C LEU A 144 0.36 0.50 -15.02
N LEU A 145 1.10 0.33 -13.93
CA LEU A 145 0.56 -0.24 -12.69
C LEU A 145 -0.41 0.72 -11.99
N ALA A 146 -0.07 2.01 -11.92
CA ALA A 146 -0.83 3.02 -11.20
C ALA A 146 -2.12 3.45 -11.93
N LYS A 147 -2.10 3.50 -13.26
CA LYS A 147 -3.18 4.09 -14.07
C LYS A 147 -3.73 3.17 -15.15
N ARG A 148 -3.09 2.02 -15.42
CA ARG A 148 -3.40 1.09 -16.54
C ARG A 148 -3.11 1.65 -17.93
N GLU A 149 -2.26 2.66 -18.01
CA GLU A 149 -1.88 3.35 -19.25
C GLU A 149 -0.38 3.67 -19.21
N LEU A 150 0.34 3.42 -20.30
CA LEU A 150 1.81 3.54 -20.34
C LEU A 150 2.30 4.99 -20.18
N ASN A 151 1.56 5.98 -20.68
CA ASN A 151 1.95 7.40 -20.67
C ASN A 151 1.14 8.26 -19.71
N ALA A 152 0.35 7.64 -18.81
CA ALA A 152 -0.42 8.42 -17.85
C ALA A 152 0.49 9.17 -16.87
N PHE A 153 0.11 10.41 -16.55
CA PHE A 153 0.77 11.22 -15.53
C PHE A 153 0.58 10.59 -14.15
N VAL A 154 1.70 10.33 -13.49
CA VAL A 154 1.72 9.90 -12.08
C VAL A 154 2.22 11.08 -11.26
N PRO A 155 1.44 11.58 -10.28
CA PRO A 155 1.87 12.72 -9.47
C PRO A 155 2.96 12.28 -8.47
N GLY A 156 4.01 13.08 -8.34
CA GLY A 156 5.04 12.92 -7.32
C GLY A 156 4.68 13.61 -6.01
N VAL A 157 5.54 13.45 -4.99
CA VAL A 157 5.36 14.12 -3.69
C VAL A 157 5.16 15.64 -3.86
N LYS A 158 5.93 16.28 -4.74
CA LYS A 158 5.84 17.72 -4.99
C LYS A 158 4.48 18.11 -5.57
N ASP A 159 4.02 17.42 -6.62
CA ASP A 159 2.72 17.71 -7.26
C ASP A 159 1.55 17.51 -6.29
N ILE A 160 1.64 16.53 -5.39
CA ILE A 160 0.58 16.27 -4.39
C ILE A 160 0.53 17.37 -3.32
N ILE A 161 1.68 17.94 -2.96
CA ILE A 161 1.79 19.02 -1.99
C ILE A 161 1.41 20.36 -2.62
N GLU A 162 1.97 20.68 -3.78
CA GLU A 162 1.79 21.96 -4.47
C GLU A 162 0.47 22.01 -5.26
N GLY A 163 -0.12 20.87 -5.59
CA GLY A 163 -1.35 20.78 -6.37
C GLY A 163 -1.10 21.08 -7.86
N GLY A 164 -2.17 21.46 -8.57
CA GLY A 164 -2.09 21.97 -9.94
C GLY A 164 -2.08 20.91 -11.05
N TYR A 165 -1.92 19.62 -10.70
CA TYR A 165 -2.00 18.55 -11.69
C TYR A 165 -3.45 18.16 -12.00
N VAL A 166 -3.70 17.74 -13.23
CA VAL A 166 -5.02 17.32 -13.70
C VAL A 166 -5.32 15.91 -13.22
N GLN A 167 -6.45 15.74 -12.55
CA GLN A 167 -6.96 14.46 -12.12
C GLN A 167 -7.70 13.76 -13.26
N LYS A 168 -7.99 12.46 -13.08
CA LYS A 168 -8.68 11.67 -14.12
C LYS A 168 -10.09 12.18 -14.44
N ASP A 169 -10.72 12.88 -13.51
CA ASP A 169 -12.04 13.51 -13.67
C ASP A 169 -11.98 14.89 -14.36
N GLY A 170 -10.78 15.35 -14.77
CA GLY A 170 -10.56 16.65 -15.39
C GLY A 170 -10.45 17.80 -14.39
N THR A 171 -10.61 17.55 -13.08
CA THR A 171 -10.44 18.57 -12.06
C THR A 171 -8.98 18.82 -11.76
N VAL A 172 -8.64 20.05 -11.37
CA VAL A 172 -7.29 20.40 -10.90
C VAL A 172 -7.16 19.99 -9.44
N ALA A 173 -6.11 19.24 -9.11
CA ALA A 173 -5.84 18.84 -7.75
C ALA A 173 -5.50 20.06 -6.88
N LEU A 174 -6.19 20.18 -5.74
CA LEU A 174 -5.92 21.23 -4.76
C LEU A 174 -4.57 21.03 -4.09
N SER A 175 -3.86 22.13 -3.86
CA SER A 175 -2.65 22.19 -3.05
C SER A 175 -2.93 21.82 -1.59
N ALA A 176 -1.89 21.40 -0.86
CA ALA A 176 -1.97 21.20 0.58
C ALA A 176 -2.37 22.48 1.32
N ALA A 177 -1.90 23.65 0.86
CA ALA A 177 -2.23 24.94 1.46
C ALA A 177 -3.74 25.25 1.35
N GLU A 178 -4.33 25.06 0.17
CA GLU A 178 -5.78 25.24 -0.03
C GLU A 178 -6.59 24.22 0.77
N LYS A 179 -6.15 22.97 0.85
CA LYS A 179 -6.80 21.95 1.70
C LYS A 179 -6.79 22.35 3.17
N ILE A 180 -5.67 22.90 3.67
CA ILE A 180 -5.54 23.40 5.04
C ILE A 180 -6.47 24.59 5.28
N GLU A 181 -6.54 25.53 4.33
CA GLU A 181 -7.45 26.69 4.43
C GLU A 181 -8.92 26.25 4.48
N ARG A 182 -9.33 25.36 3.57
CA ARG A 182 -10.68 24.76 3.57
C ARG A 182 -10.96 24.01 4.87
N GLY A 183 -9.99 23.26 5.39
CA GLY A 183 -10.11 22.60 6.68
C GLY A 183 -10.33 23.58 7.84
N LYS A 184 -9.60 24.71 7.87
CA LYS A 184 -9.82 25.77 8.86
C LYS A 184 -11.20 26.41 8.74
N LYS A 185 -11.67 26.64 7.50
CA LYS A 185 -13.05 27.09 7.22
C LYS A 185 -14.08 26.11 7.75
N ALA A 186 -13.89 24.80 7.56
CA ALA A 186 -14.78 23.78 8.09
C ALA A 186 -14.82 23.76 9.63
N ILE A 187 -13.66 23.89 10.29
CA ILE A 187 -13.59 23.97 11.77
C ILE A 187 -14.31 25.21 12.29
N ALA A 188 -14.09 26.37 11.65
CA ALA A 188 -14.77 27.61 12.01
C ALA A 188 -16.28 27.51 11.79
N ALA A 189 -16.71 26.95 10.65
CA ALA A 189 -18.12 26.74 10.32
C ALA A 189 -18.80 25.80 11.33
N LEU A 190 -18.12 24.73 11.76
CA LEU A 190 -18.64 23.85 12.82
C LEU A 190 -18.82 24.58 14.15
N ALA A 191 -17.86 25.43 14.54
CA ALA A 191 -17.97 26.23 15.75
C ALA A 191 -19.15 27.22 15.65
N SER A 192 -19.29 27.92 14.53
CA SER A 192 -20.40 28.84 14.26
C SER A 192 -21.75 28.14 14.27
N TYR A 193 -21.86 26.98 13.61
CA TYR A 193 -23.08 26.15 13.60
C TYR A 193 -23.53 25.81 15.02
N ARG A 194 -22.61 25.35 15.87
CA ARG A 194 -22.92 24.95 17.25
C ARG A 194 -23.32 26.13 18.12
N SER A 195 -22.63 27.28 18.00
CA SER A 195 -22.99 28.50 18.73
C SER A 195 -24.37 29.01 18.32
N ALA A 196 -24.64 29.12 17.02
CA ALA A 196 -25.93 29.56 16.48
C ALA A 196 -27.08 28.63 16.91
N LYS A 197 -26.86 27.31 16.91
CA LYS A 197 -27.84 26.33 17.37
C LYS A 197 -28.13 26.44 18.87
N LYS A 198 -27.11 26.74 19.69
CA LYS A 198 -27.29 26.99 21.13
C LYS A 198 -28.06 28.28 21.41
N GLU A 199 -27.88 29.30 20.57
CA GLU A 199 -28.55 30.60 20.67
C GLU A 199 -29.96 30.60 20.04
N GLY A 200 -30.37 29.52 19.36
CA GLY A 200 -31.65 29.44 18.66
C GLY A 200 -31.71 30.21 17.35
N ASN A 201 -30.57 30.67 16.81
CA ASN A 201 -30.49 31.40 15.55
C ASN A 201 -30.39 30.42 14.37
N THR A 202 -31.54 30.06 13.79
CA THR A 202 -31.64 29.07 12.71
C THR A 202 -30.97 29.55 11.41
N ALA A 203 -31.12 30.82 11.03
CA ALA A 203 -30.55 31.35 9.79
C ALA A 203 -29.01 31.27 9.76
N THR A 204 -28.36 31.62 10.88
CA THR A 204 -26.89 31.52 11.00
C THR A 204 -26.44 30.06 11.06
N ALA A 205 -27.22 29.19 11.73
CA ALA A 205 -26.92 27.76 11.78
C ALA A 205 -26.98 27.14 10.37
N ASP A 206 -28.01 27.42 9.58
CA ASP A 206 -28.16 26.87 8.23
C ASP A 206 -27.03 27.32 7.29
N SER A 207 -26.66 28.60 7.34
CA SER A 207 -25.54 29.15 6.56
C SER A 207 -24.19 28.51 6.95
N ALA A 208 -23.94 28.34 8.25
CA ALA A 208 -22.75 27.66 8.75
C ALA A 208 -22.74 26.18 8.37
N TYR A 209 -23.90 25.52 8.34
CA TYR A 209 -24.04 24.12 7.92
C TYR A 209 -23.67 23.92 6.45
N VAL A 210 -24.13 24.80 5.55
CA VAL A 210 -23.73 24.77 4.13
C VAL A 210 -22.23 24.92 3.98
N THR A 211 -21.64 25.93 4.63
CA THR A 211 -20.19 26.16 4.61
C THR A 211 -19.40 24.96 5.15
N LEU A 212 -19.92 24.32 6.21
CA LEU A 212 -19.33 23.12 6.78
C LEU A 212 -19.37 21.96 5.77
N GLN A 213 -20.51 21.67 5.15
CA GLN A 213 -20.65 20.57 4.19
C GLN A 213 -19.69 20.72 3.01
N GLU A 214 -19.58 21.92 2.42
CA GLU A 214 -18.71 22.19 1.28
C GLU A 214 -17.23 21.95 1.58
N ASN A 215 -16.82 22.11 2.84
CA ASN A 215 -15.42 22.02 3.27
C ASN A 215 -15.11 20.77 4.11
N MET A 216 -16.13 19.95 4.43
CA MET A 216 -16.01 18.82 5.37
C MET A 216 -14.98 17.78 4.92
N ALA A 217 -14.83 17.56 3.61
CA ALA A 217 -13.82 16.66 3.04
C ALA A 217 -12.38 17.01 3.45
N TYR A 218 -12.13 18.27 3.82
CA TYR A 218 -10.82 18.77 4.21
C TYR A 218 -10.71 19.09 5.71
N PHE A 219 -11.74 18.79 6.51
CA PHE A 219 -11.80 19.13 7.93
C PHE A 219 -10.50 18.75 8.70
N GLY A 220 -9.99 17.53 8.48
CA GLY A 220 -8.76 17.05 9.12
C GLY A 220 -7.50 17.86 8.75
N TYR A 221 -7.45 18.46 7.57
CA TYR A 221 -6.31 19.30 7.15
C TYR A 221 -6.23 20.60 7.96
N GLY A 222 -7.34 21.06 8.56
CA GLY A 222 -7.36 22.30 9.35
C GLY A 222 -6.46 22.25 10.60
N TYR A 223 -6.09 21.06 11.08
CA TYR A 223 -5.21 20.85 12.22
C TYR A 223 -3.71 20.77 11.86
N ILE A 224 -3.39 20.74 10.56
CA ILE A 224 -2.02 20.61 10.09
C ILE A 224 -1.31 21.95 10.23
N LYS A 225 -0.19 21.94 10.97
CA LYS A 225 0.67 23.12 11.18
C LYS A 225 1.81 23.18 10.17
N ASP A 226 2.35 22.01 9.80
CA ASP A 226 3.44 21.87 8.86
C ASP A 226 3.03 20.91 7.74
N VAL A 227 3.14 21.40 6.50
CA VAL A 227 2.85 20.66 5.27
C VAL A 227 3.79 19.46 5.10
N HIS A 228 5.01 19.53 5.65
CA HIS A 228 5.94 18.40 5.60
C HIS A 228 5.44 17.15 6.31
N HIS A 229 4.55 17.29 7.30
CA HIS A 229 3.93 16.14 7.97
C HIS A 229 2.92 15.36 7.10
N LEU A 230 2.53 15.92 5.94
CA LEU A 230 1.72 15.19 4.96
C LEU A 230 2.52 14.13 4.19
N VAL A 231 3.84 14.26 4.18
CA VAL A 231 4.74 13.30 3.52
C VAL A 231 5.10 12.21 4.54
N PRO A 232 4.74 10.94 4.31
CA PRO A 232 5.17 9.86 5.19
C PRO A 232 6.68 9.66 5.10
N ASN A 233 7.25 8.90 6.02
CA ASN A 233 8.68 8.57 5.97
C ASN A 233 8.99 7.77 4.69
N VAL A 234 9.56 8.46 3.69
CA VAL A 234 9.85 7.89 2.36
C VAL A 234 10.84 6.73 2.46
N PRO A 235 11.98 6.84 3.17
CA PRO A 235 12.90 5.71 3.32
C PRO A 235 12.26 4.43 3.84
N ILE A 236 11.51 4.51 4.95
CA ILE A 236 10.86 3.33 5.55
C ILE A 236 9.85 2.74 4.57
N THR A 237 8.98 3.58 4.01
CA THR A 237 7.92 3.14 3.08
C THR A 237 8.50 2.51 1.81
N PHE A 238 9.55 3.13 1.26
CA PHE A 238 10.28 2.62 0.11
C PHE A 238 10.85 1.25 0.41
N TYR A 239 11.79 1.12 1.35
CA TYR A 239 12.48 -0.15 1.58
C TYR A 239 11.54 -1.27 2.02
N ALA A 240 10.53 -0.98 2.86
CA ALA A 240 9.53 -1.97 3.25
C ALA A 240 8.77 -2.52 2.04
N PHE A 241 8.28 -1.64 1.16
CA PHE A 241 7.58 -2.06 -0.06
C PHE A 241 8.46 -2.91 -0.97
N ARG A 242 9.74 -2.53 -1.16
CA ARG A 242 10.66 -3.29 -2.01
C ARG A 242 10.97 -4.66 -1.42
N ILE A 243 11.22 -4.75 -0.11
CA ILE A 243 11.45 -6.03 0.58
C ILE A 243 10.23 -6.95 0.41
N MET A 244 9.02 -6.42 0.63
CA MET A 244 7.78 -7.17 0.46
C MET A 244 7.64 -7.71 -0.98
N VAL A 245 7.80 -6.86 -2.00
CA VAL A 245 7.66 -7.26 -3.41
C VAL A 245 8.74 -8.26 -3.82
N MET A 246 10.00 -8.04 -3.45
CA MET A 246 11.10 -8.96 -3.74
C MET A 246 10.86 -10.34 -3.10
N LEU A 247 10.40 -10.37 -1.84
CA LEU A 247 10.06 -11.62 -1.16
C LEU A 247 8.86 -12.31 -1.82
N GLY A 248 7.85 -11.55 -2.27
CA GLY A 248 6.72 -12.09 -3.02
C GLY A 248 7.16 -12.84 -4.29
N PHE A 249 8.01 -12.22 -5.12
CA PHE A 249 8.58 -12.88 -6.30
C PHE A 249 9.49 -14.07 -5.93
N TYR A 250 10.29 -13.94 -4.87
CA TYR A 250 11.09 -15.03 -4.34
C TYR A 250 10.21 -16.23 -3.93
N PHE A 251 9.07 -16.02 -3.29
CA PHE A 251 8.19 -17.12 -2.88
C PHE A 251 7.56 -17.84 -4.07
N ILE A 252 7.17 -17.12 -5.13
CA ILE A 252 6.72 -17.73 -6.38
C ILE A 252 7.81 -18.66 -6.95
N LEU A 253 9.05 -18.14 -7.06
CA LEU A 253 10.18 -18.92 -7.55
C LEU A 253 10.50 -20.10 -6.62
N PHE A 254 10.49 -19.89 -5.31
CA PHE A 254 10.75 -20.91 -4.30
C PHE A 254 9.78 -22.08 -4.44
N PHE A 255 8.47 -21.83 -4.46
CA PHE A 255 7.49 -22.90 -4.60
C PHE A 255 7.56 -23.59 -5.96
N ALA A 256 7.80 -22.85 -7.04
CA ALA A 256 8.00 -23.44 -8.37
C ALA A 256 9.22 -24.38 -8.39
N VAL A 257 10.35 -23.97 -7.80
CA VAL A 257 11.57 -24.79 -7.70
C VAL A 257 11.34 -26.01 -6.80
N VAL A 258 10.68 -25.85 -5.65
CA VAL A 258 10.33 -26.98 -4.77
C VAL A 258 9.50 -28.00 -5.55
N LEU A 259 8.45 -27.56 -6.24
CA LEU A 259 7.59 -28.46 -7.03
C LEU A 259 8.33 -29.14 -8.16
N PHE A 260 9.21 -28.42 -8.85
CA PHE A 260 10.06 -29.00 -9.89
C PHE A 260 10.98 -30.09 -9.33
N LEU A 261 11.60 -29.85 -8.16
CA LEU A 261 12.48 -30.83 -7.51
C LEU A 261 11.73 -32.03 -6.93
N VAL A 262 10.49 -31.84 -6.47
CA VAL A 262 9.58 -32.94 -6.11
C VAL A 262 9.23 -33.76 -7.35
N TYR A 263 8.87 -33.12 -8.47
CA TYR A 263 8.54 -33.81 -9.72
C TYR A 263 9.71 -34.62 -10.29
N LYS A 264 10.95 -34.18 -10.07
CA LYS A 264 12.16 -34.90 -10.47
C LYS A 264 12.62 -35.97 -9.47
N ASP A 265 11.92 -36.16 -8.35
CA ASP A 265 12.30 -37.03 -7.24
C ASP A 265 13.68 -36.72 -6.63
N LYS A 266 14.22 -35.51 -6.87
CA LYS A 266 15.57 -35.10 -6.43
C LYS A 266 15.58 -34.39 -5.09
N LEU A 267 14.44 -33.87 -4.64
CA LEU A 267 14.39 -33.00 -3.47
C LEU A 267 15.00 -33.66 -2.21
N ALA A 268 14.69 -34.94 -1.98
CA ALA A 268 15.14 -35.66 -0.78
C ALA A 268 16.67 -35.73 -0.61
N GLU A 269 17.42 -35.62 -1.70
CA GLU A 269 18.89 -35.73 -1.70
C GLU A 269 19.56 -34.34 -1.57
N MET A 270 18.83 -33.27 -1.91
CA MET A 270 19.35 -31.90 -2.00
C MET A 270 19.29 -31.17 -0.65
N LYS A 271 20.25 -31.49 0.24
CA LYS A 271 20.34 -30.87 1.58
C LYS A 271 20.35 -29.33 1.59
N TRP A 272 20.94 -28.70 0.57
CA TRP A 272 20.98 -27.24 0.46
C TRP A 272 19.57 -26.65 0.30
N MET A 273 18.69 -27.33 -0.45
CA MET A 273 17.31 -26.88 -0.66
C MET A 273 16.49 -26.98 0.63
N HIS A 274 16.79 -27.98 1.47
CA HIS A 274 16.14 -28.08 2.77
C HIS A 274 16.51 -26.92 3.72
N TRP A 275 17.78 -26.48 3.67
CA TRP A 275 18.21 -25.29 4.42
C TRP A 275 17.55 -24.01 3.89
N ILE A 276 17.43 -23.86 2.58
CA ILE A 276 16.70 -22.73 1.98
C ILE A 276 15.25 -22.73 2.45
N ALA A 277 14.57 -23.88 2.42
CA ALA A 277 13.18 -23.99 2.89
C ALA A 277 13.02 -23.59 4.37
N LEU A 278 13.97 -23.97 5.23
CA LEU A 278 14.01 -23.55 6.63
C LEU A 278 14.23 -22.04 6.80
N LEU A 279 15.20 -21.48 6.07
CA LEU A 279 15.50 -20.04 6.09
C LEU A 279 14.39 -19.19 5.47
N THR A 280 13.52 -19.79 4.66
CA THR A 280 12.33 -19.12 4.09
C THR A 280 11.26 -18.83 5.14
N ILE A 281 11.21 -19.58 6.26
CA ILE A 281 10.24 -19.35 7.33
C ILE A 281 10.30 -17.92 7.88
N PRO A 282 11.45 -17.42 8.40
CA PRO A 282 11.52 -16.04 8.89
C PRO A 282 11.29 -15.01 7.78
N LEU A 283 11.65 -15.30 6.53
CA LEU A 283 11.36 -14.40 5.39
C LEU A 283 9.86 -14.22 5.17
N GLY A 284 9.05 -15.26 5.38
CA GLY A 284 7.59 -15.16 5.31
C GLY A 284 7.02 -14.13 6.30
N TYR A 285 7.54 -14.10 7.53
CA TYR A 285 7.17 -13.09 8.53
C TYR A 285 7.65 -11.70 8.15
N ILE A 286 8.90 -11.56 7.69
CA ILE A 286 9.45 -10.27 7.26
C ILE A 286 8.60 -9.66 6.14
N ALA A 287 8.17 -10.46 5.16
CA ALA A 287 7.29 -9.98 4.09
C ALA A 287 5.93 -9.49 4.62
N ALA A 288 5.36 -10.18 5.61
CA ALA A 288 4.09 -9.80 6.23
C ALA A 288 4.20 -8.48 7.01
N GLU A 289 5.25 -8.31 7.81
CA GLU A 289 5.49 -7.07 8.57
C GLU A 289 5.85 -5.89 7.66
N ALA A 290 6.61 -6.13 6.59
CA ALA A 290 6.97 -5.09 5.62
C ALA A 290 5.77 -4.61 4.78
N GLY A 291 4.76 -5.47 4.59
CA GLY A 291 3.53 -5.14 3.88
C GLY A 291 2.41 -4.55 4.76
N GLY A 292 2.61 -4.55 6.08
CA GLY A 292 1.67 -4.04 7.09
C GLY A 292 1.36 -2.56 7.02
#